data_AF-A0A3S1L3N6-F1
#
_entry.id   AF-A0A3S1L3N6-F1
#
_cell.length_a   1.000
_cell.length_b   1.000
_cell.length_c   1.000
_cell.angle_alpha   90.00
_cell.angle_beta   90.00
_cell.angle_gamma   90.00
#
_symmetry.space_group_name_H-M   'P 1'
#
loop_
_entity.id
_entity.type
_entity.pdbx_description
1 polymer ?
#
loop_
_entity_poly.entity_id
_entity_poly.type
_entity_poly.pdbx_seq_one_letter_code
_entity_poly.pdbx_strand_id
1 'polypeptide(L)'
;MITSPKETAAARLPDPSKSDARVRHGLRGSQALSRLLQYLEVRKILDVGSGAGEHAAIMRATGRSAFMVDLAPPADHVGDFMEWRGGHHEFDAVWVCHVLEHQPNPNAFLRACLDRLRPGGLIVATVPPMKNQIVGGHVTLWNAGLLLYQLILAGFDCRHARVGTYADGPGYPVYNISVVATAPGLPIRLPPLRMDAGDIERLADFFPCPVRQGFDGRLPDINW
;
A
#
# COMPACT_ATOMS: atom_id res chain seq x y z
N MET A 1 -36.98 -29.08 37.01
CA MET A 1 -37.30 -28.26 35.83
C MET A 1 -37.33 -26.82 36.28
N ILE A 2 -36.53 -25.84 35.85
CA ILE A 2 -35.44 -25.72 34.88
C ILE A 2 -34.52 -24.63 35.48
N THR A 3 -33.21 -24.89 35.58
CA THR A 3 -32.21 -23.92 36.00
C THR A 3 -31.89 -22.95 34.87
N SER A 4 -31.97 -21.63 35.11
CA SER A 4 -31.54 -20.61 34.14
C SER A 4 -30.06 -20.77 33.76
N PRO A 5 -29.68 -20.59 32.49
CA PRO A 5 -28.27 -20.55 32.09
C PRO A 5 -27.64 -19.24 32.55
N LYS A 6 -26.46 -19.32 33.15
CA LYS A 6 -25.56 -18.18 33.34
C LYS A 6 -25.11 -17.69 31.96
N GLU A 7 -25.49 -16.47 31.60
CA GLU A 7 -24.87 -15.76 30.48
C GLU A 7 -23.40 -15.50 30.83
N THR A 8 -22.50 -16.23 30.17
CA THR A 8 -21.08 -15.91 30.15
C THR A 8 -20.91 -14.63 29.35
N ALA A 9 -20.55 -13.54 30.03
CA ALA A 9 -20.10 -12.31 29.40
C ALA A 9 -18.88 -12.63 28.54
N ALA A 10 -19.07 -12.75 27.22
CA ALA A 10 -17.98 -12.78 26.27
C ALA A 10 -17.25 -11.43 26.40
N ALA A 11 -15.99 -11.47 26.84
CA ALA A 11 -15.14 -10.30 26.86
C ALA A 11 -15.15 -9.67 25.45
N ARG A 12 -15.71 -8.47 25.32
CA ARG A 12 -15.64 -7.69 24.08
C ARG A 12 -14.16 -7.52 23.75
N LEU A 13 -13.75 -8.07 22.61
CA LEU A 13 -12.45 -7.79 22.03
C LEU A 13 -12.34 -6.27 21.82
N PRO A 14 -11.21 -5.64 22.17
CA PRO A 14 -11.03 -4.21 22.02
C PRO A 14 -11.17 -3.81 20.55
N ASP A 15 -11.80 -2.67 20.31
CA ASP A 15 -11.96 -2.04 19.01
C ASP A 15 -10.57 -1.70 18.43
N PRO A 16 -10.14 -2.34 17.31
CA PRO A 16 -8.83 -2.11 16.71
C PRO A 16 -8.68 -0.70 16.13
N SER A 17 -9.77 0.07 15.99
CA SER A 17 -9.67 1.51 15.67
C SER A 17 -9.13 2.35 16.83
N LYS A 18 -9.07 1.79 18.04
CA LYS A 18 -8.58 2.45 19.27
C LYS A 18 -7.25 1.89 19.79
N SER A 19 -6.71 0.84 19.19
CA SER A 19 -5.36 0.37 19.54
C SER A 19 -4.33 1.23 18.83
N ASP A 20 -4.02 2.36 19.45
CA ASP A 20 -2.90 3.21 19.10
C ASP A 20 -1.60 2.45 19.40
N ALA A 21 -1.22 1.51 18.54
CA ALA A 21 0.18 1.14 18.40
C ALA A 21 0.88 2.42 17.93
N ARG A 22 1.33 3.24 18.90
CA ARG A 22 1.76 4.64 18.69
C ARG A 22 2.84 4.71 17.61
N VAL A 23 2.43 4.94 16.37
CA VAL A 23 3.34 5.23 15.28
C VAL A 23 3.95 6.59 15.57
N ARG A 24 5.28 6.67 15.55
CA ARG A 24 6.01 7.90 15.89
C ARG A 24 5.67 9.01 14.90
N HIS A 25 5.46 10.23 15.40
CA HIS A 25 5.38 11.42 14.55
C HIS A 25 6.69 11.58 13.76
N GLY A 26 6.57 11.97 12.48
CA GLY A 26 7.70 12.15 11.58
C GLY A 26 8.13 10.88 10.82
N LEU A 27 7.54 9.71 11.12
CA LEU A 27 7.74 8.51 10.30
C LEU A 27 6.90 8.61 9.02
N ARG A 28 7.57 8.61 7.86
CA ARG A 28 6.89 8.60 6.55
C ARG A 28 5.94 7.41 6.42
N GLY A 29 4.78 7.63 5.83
CA GLY A 29 3.78 6.57 5.66
C GLY A 29 3.13 6.11 6.96
N SER A 30 3.26 6.85 8.06
CA SER A 30 2.79 6.44 9.39
C SER A 30 1.32 6.02 9.44
N GLN A 31 0.42 6.80 8.82
CA GLN A 31 -1.01 6.44 8.80
C GLN A 31 -1.28 5.19 7.95
N ALA A 32 -0.58 5.01 6.82
CA ALA A 32 -0.68 3.80 6.02
C ALA A 32 -0.20 2.56 6.77
N LEU A 33 0.86 2.70 7.59
CA LEU A 33 1.31 1.62 8.45
C LEU A 33 0.23 1.27 9.47
N SER A 34 -0.36 2.27 10.13
CA SER A 34 -1.52 2.04 11.01
C SER A 34 -2.67 1.34 10.30
N ARG A 35 -2.96 1.70 9.03
CA ARG A 35 -4.00 1.04 8.23
C ARG A 35 -3.66 -0.42 7.92
N LEU A 36 -2.42 -0.73 7.55
CA LEU A 36 -1.97 -2.10 7.34
C LEU A 36 -2.13 -2.95 8.61
N LEU A 37 -1.79 -2.38 9.78
CA LEU A 37 -1.84 -3.10 11.05
C LEU A 37 -3.27 -3.39 11.54
N GLN A 38 -4.30 -2.74 10.97
CA GLN A 38 -5.71 -3.06 11.22
C GLN A 38 -6.14 -4.39 10.59
N TYR A 39 -5.43 -4.88 9.57
CA TYR A 39 -5.68 -6.18 8.96
C TYR A 39 -5.04 -7.28 9.82
N LEU A 40 -5.87 -7.98 10.60
CA LEU A 40 -5.42 -8.97 11.59
C LEU A 40 -4.88 -10.25 10.94
N GLU A 41 -5.37 -10.55 9.74
CA GLU A 41 -4.97 -11.69 8.91
C GLU A 41 -3.63 -11.48 8.19
N VAL A 42 -3.10 -10.25 8.15
CA VAL A 42 -1.78 -9.96 7.59
C VAL A 42 -0.71 -10.35 8.61
N ARG A 43 0.08 -11.38 8.26
CA ARG A 43 1.12 -11.96 9.13
C ARG A 43 2.50 -11.87 8.51
N LYS A 44 2.65 -12.13 7.21
CA LYS A 44 3.92 -12.12 6.46
C LYS A 44 3.96 -10.94 5.49
N ILE A 45 4.83 -9.97 5.76
CA ILE A 45 4.95 -8.72 5.00
C ILE A 45 6.29 -8.71 4.27
N LEU A 46 6.28 -8.28 3.00
CA LEU A 46 7.49 -7.89 2.27
C LEU A 46 7.65 -6.37 2.38
N ASP A 47 8.77 -5.91 2.91
CA ASP A 47 9.13 -4.49 3.01
C ASP A 47 10.17 -4.17 1.93
N VAL A 48 9.72 -3.53 0.84
CA VAL A 48 10.56 -3.20 -0.31
C VAL A 48 11.07 -1.78 -0.18
N GLY A 49 12.40 -1.60 -0.28
CA GLY A 49 13.08 -0.34 0.01
C GLY A 49 13.05 -0.03 1.51
N SER A 50 13.36 -1.03 2.34
CA SER A 50 13.19 -0.99 3.79
C SER A 50 14.08 0.05 4.50
N GLY A 51 15.10 0.58 3.82
CA GLY A 51 16.09 1.49 4.39
C GLY A 51 16.69 0.93 5.68
N ALA A 52 16.70 1.73 6.75
CA ALA A 52 17.20 1.32 8.06
C ALA A 52 16.30 0.31 8.82
N GLY A 53 15.14 -0.06 8.27
CA GLY A 53 14.24 -1.07 8.84
C GLY A 53 13.29 -0.55 9.93
N GLU A 54 13.01 0.76 9.97
CA GLU A 54 12.10 1.36 10.97
C GLU A 54 10.67 0.79 10.86
N HIS A 55 10.12 0.70 9.64
CA HIS A 55 8.79 0.11 9.41
C HIS A 55 8.77 -1.38 9.76
N ALA A 56 9.75 -2.15 9.28
CA ALA A 56 9.90 -3.56 9.61
C ALA A 56 9.98 -3.80 11.13
N ALA A 57 10.70 -2.96 11.88
CA ALA A 57 10.78 -3.07 13.34
C ALA A 57 9.41 -2.90 14.01
N ILE A 58 8.61 -1.92 13.57
CA ILE A 58 7.24 -1.70 14.08
C ILE A 58 6.35 -2.89 13.70
N MET A 59 6.39 -3.34 12.45
CA MET A 59 5.60 -4.51 12.01
C MET A 59 5.95 -5.74 12.86
N ARG A 60 7.23 -6.02 13.07
CA ARG A 60 7.73 -7.14 13.88
C ARG A 60 7.31 -7.04 15.34
N ALA A 61 7.29 -5.83 15.92
CA ALA A 61 6.81 -5.59 17.28
C ALA A 61 5.32 -5.93 17.48
N THR A 62 4.53 -5.97 16.40
CA THR A 62 3.11 -6.42 16.44
C THR A 62 2.93 -7.93 16.25
N GLY A 63 4.02 -8.70 16.27
CA GLY A 63 3.99 -10.15 16.09
C GLY A 63 3.81 -10.61 14.63
N ARG A 64 4.05 -9.72 13.67
CA ARG A 64 4.10 -10.02 12.23
C ARG A 64 5.55 -10.32 11.81
N SER A 65 5.76 -11.04 10.71
CA SER A 65 7.07 -11.08 10.05
C SER A 65 7.12 -10.00 8.97
N ALA A 66 8.28 -9.35 8.86
CA ALA A 66 8.60 -8.41 7.79
C ALA A 66 9.93 -8.86 7.17
N PHE A 67 9.93 -9.20 5.89
CA PHE A 67 11.13 -9.54 5.13
C PHE A 67 11.58 -8.30 4.38
N MET A 68 12.80 -7.85 4.64
CA MET A 68 13.34 -6.60 4.13
C MET A 68 14.14 -6.83 2.85
N VAL A 69 13.82 -6.07 1.80
CA VAL A 69 14.61 -6.00 0.56
C VAL A 69 15.03 -4.56 0.36
N ASP A 70 16.33 -4.30 0.28
CA ASP A 70 16.88 -2.97 0.04
C ASP A 70 18.24 -3.06 -0.65
N LEU A 71 18.69 -1.98 -1.30
CA LEU A 71 19.99 -1.91 -1.93
C LEU A 71 21.15 -1.93 -0.91
N ALA A 72 20.87 -1.64 0.36
CA ALA A 72 21.87 -1.59 1.43
C ALA A 72 21.46 -2.42 2.66
N PRO A 73 22.44 -2.83 3.51
CA PRO A 73 22.14 -3.33 4.84
C PRO A 73 21.33 -2.31 5.67
N PRO A 74 20.48 -2.74 6.62
CA PRO A 74 20.42 -4.08 7.23
C PRO A 74 19.36 -5.03 6.62
N ALA A 75 19.01 -4.88 5.34
CA ALA A 75 17.99 -5.73 4.69
C ALA A 75 18.30 -7.25 4.77
N ASP A 76 17.24 -8.05 4.84
CA ASP A 76 17.35 -9.53 4.79
C ASP A 76 17.87 -9.99 3.42
N HIS A 77 17.51 -9.26 2.36
CA HIS A 77 18.16 -9.33 1.06
C HIS A 77 18.73 -7.95 0.68
N VAL A 78 20.05 -7.88 0.56
CA VAL A 78 20.76 -6.68 0.07
C VAL A 78 20.91 -6.80 -1.45
N GLY A 79 20.15 -6.02 -2.20
CA GLY A 79 20.11 -6.03 -3.67
C GLY A 79 18.89 -5.32 -4.26
N ASP A 80 18.87 -5.19 -5.58
CA ASP A 80 17.73 -4.62 -6.29
C ASP A 80 16.52 -5.57 -6.23
N PHE A 81 15.38 -5.07 -5.75
CA PHE A 81 14.12 -5.80 -5.73
C PHE A 81 13.71 -6.34 -7.12
N MET A 82 14.01 -5.60 -8.19
CA MET A 82 13.70 -6.02 -9.56
C MET A 82 14.57 -7.21 -10.02
N GLU A 83 15.72 -7.43 -9.38
CA GLU A 83 16.60 -8.57 -9.62
C GLU A 83 16.37 -9.73 -8.65
N TRP A 84 15.77 -9.45 -7.49
CA TRP A 84 15.41 -10.47 -6.51
C TRP A 84 14.36 -11.45 -7.07
N ARG A 85 14.55 -12.75 -6.84
CA ARG A 85 13.70 -13.84 -7.38
C ARG A 85 12.94 -14.63 -6.31
N GLY A 86 12.99 -14.19 -5.05
CA GLY A 86 12.31 -14.87 -3.93
C GLY A 86 10.83 -14.51 -3.78
N GLY A 87 10.10 -15.34 -3.03
CA GLY A 87 8.84 -14.97 -2.39
C GLY A 87 7.60 -14.90 -3.29
N HIS A 88 7.58 -15.66 -4.39
CA HIS A 88 6.48 -15.68 -5.35
C HIS A 88 5.16 -16.19 -4.73
N HIS A 89 4.11 -15.35 -4.72
CA HIS A 89 2.80 -15.61 -4.10
C HIS A 89 2.84 -16.03 -2.62
N GLU A 90 3.80 -15.53 -1.84
CA GLU A 90 3.97 -15.94 -0.45
C GLU A 90 3.52 -14.91 0.58
N PHE A 91 3.40 -13.64 0.20
CA PHE A 91 3.20 -12.56 1.17
C PHE A 91 1.73 -12.16 1.31
N ASP A 92 1.34 -11.89 2.57
CA ASP A 92 0.02 -11.36 2.90
C ASP A 92 -0.06 -9.86 2.57
N ALA A 93 1.08 -9.17 2.63
CA ALA A 93 1.19 -7.79 2.17
C ALA A 93 2.56 -7.45 1.60
N VAL A 94 2.60 -6.50 0.68
CA VAL A 94 3.79 -5.84 0.17
C VAL A 94 3.70 -4.38 0.54
N TRP A 95 4.67 -3.92 1.31
CA TRP A 95 4.83 -2.55 1.76
C TRP A 95 5.86 -1.84 0.89
N VAL A 96 5.46 -0.68 0.35
CA VAL A 96 6.28 0.16 -0.54
C VAL A 96 6.10 1.60 -0.11
N CYS A 97 7.08 2.21 0.55
CA CYS A 97 6.92 3.55 1.13
C CYS A 97 8.06 4.48 0.72
N HIS A 98 7.76 5.47 -0.13
CA HIS A 98 8.74 6.39 -0.75
C HIS A 98 9.82 5.64 -1.55
N VAL A 99 9.37 4.69 -2.38
CA VAL A 99 10.22 3.86 -3.26
C VAL A 99 9.78 3.95 -4.72
N LEU A 100 8.48 4.10 -4.97
CA LEU A 100 7.91 4.04 -6.32
C LEU A 100 8.33 5.26 -7.16
N GLU A 101 8.55 6.42 -6.55
CA GLU A 101 9.06 7.62 -7.20
C GLU A 101 10.48 7.45 -7.76
N HIS A 102 11.21 6.45 -7.25
CA HIS A 102 12.57 6.11 -7.67
C HIS A 102 12.61 5.13 -8.84
N GLN A 103 11.46 4.59 -9.25
CA GLN A 103 11.41 3.56 -10.29
C GLN A 103 11.29 4.19 -11.68
N PRO A 104 12.24 3.93 -12.61
CA PRO A 104 12.12 4.41 -14.00
C PRO A 104 10.95 3.75 -14.75
N ASN A 105 10.59 2.52 -14.36
CA ASN A 105 9.42 1.81 -14.85
C ASN A 105 8.51 1.39 -13.68
N PRO A 106 7.66 2.31 -13.17
CA PRO A 106 6.78 2.02 -12.04
C PRO A 106 5.79 0.88 -12.31
N ASN A 107 5.34 0.68 -13.55
CA ASN A 107 4.39 -0.40 -13.85
C ASN A 107 5.05 -1.78 -13.73
N ALA A 108 6.28 -1.94 -14.24
CA ALA A 108 7.04 -3.17 -14.08
C ALA A 108 7.32 -3.48 -12.60
N PHE A 109 7.66 -2.46 -11.81
CA PHE A 109 7.85 -2.60 -10.37
C PHE A 109 6.58 -3.07 -9.65
N LEU A 110 5.44 -2.43 -9.93
CA LEU A 110 4.16 -2.82 -9.32
C LEU A 110 3.71 -4.23 -9.72
N ARG A 111 3.99 -4.67 -10.95
CA ARG A 111 3.77 -6.07 -11.36
C ARG A 111 4.66 -7.03 -10.58
N ALA A 112 5.94 -6.69 -10.40
CA ALA A 112 6.82 -7.50 -9.57
C ALA A 112 6.29 -7.59 -8.12
N CYS A 113 5.78 -6.50 -7.54
CA CYS A 113 5.10 -6.54 -6.24
C CYS A 113 3.87 -7.46 -6.25
N LEU A 114 3.03 -7.38 -7.28
CA LEU A 114 1.84 -8.23 -7.42
C LEU A 114 2.23 -9.72 -7.43
N ASP A 115 3.29 -10.10 -8.14
CA ASP A 115 3.78 -11.49 -8.21
C ASP A 115 4.25 -12.06 -6.85
N ARG A 116 4.52 -11.19 -5.85
CA ARG A 116 4.93 -11.62 -4.50
C ARG A 116 3.72 -11.83 -3.58
N LEU A 117 2.56 -11.29 -3.95
CA LEU A 117 1.36 -11.35 -3.13
C LEU A 117 0.62 -12.68 -3.35
N ARG A 118 0.20 -13.29 -2.25
CA ARG A 118 -0.79 -14.37 -2.32
C ARG A 118 -2.12 -13.81 -2.86
N PRO A 119 -3.02 -14.65 -3.39
CA PRO A 119 -4.41 -14.27 -3.66
C PRO A 119 -5.07 -13.59 -2.45
N GLY A 120 -5.58 -12.38 -2.63
CA GLY A 120 -6.19 -11.58 -1.55
C GLY A 120 -5.19 -10.87 -0.64
N GLY A 121 -3.89 -10.92 -0.93
CA GLY A 121 -2.87 -10.12 -0.25
C GLY A 121 -3.02 -8.62 -0.53
N LEU A 122 -2.33 -7.78 0.23
CA LEU A 122 -2.44 -6.32 0.12
C LEU A 122 -1.18 -5.68 -0.44
N ILE A 123 -1.32 -4.73 -1.37
CA ILE A 123 -0.27 -3.74 -1.59
C ILE A 123 -0.57 -2.49 -0.78
N VAL A 124 0.44 -1.99 -0.09
CA VAL A 124 0.38 -0.69 0.60
C VAL A 124 1.48 0.18 0.02
N ALA A 125 1.09 1.08 -0.88
CA ALA A 125 2.00 1.97 -1.59
C ALA A 125 1.87 3.39 -1.07
N THR A 126 2.98 4.03 -0.71
CA THR A 126 3.04 5.44 -0.31
C THR A 126 4.04 6.18 -1.17
N VAL A 127 3.63 7.32 -1.73
CA VAL A 127 4.43 8.20 -2.60
C VAL A 127 4.32 9.66 -2.16
N PRO A 128 5.33 10.50 -2.46
CA PRO A 128 5.24 11.94 -2.22
C PRO A 128 4.32 12.61 -3.24
N PRO A 129 3.64 13.71 -2.88
CA PRO A 129 2.88 14.51 -3.83
C PRO A 129 3.80 15.14 -4.89
N MET A 130 3.28 15.29 -6.10
CA MET A 130 3.96 15.97 -7.19
C MET A 130 4.37 17.40 -6.80
N LYS A 131 5.54 17.83 -7.29
CA LYS A 131 6.10 19.16 -7.09
C LYS A 131 6.84 19.61 -8.34
N ASN A 132 7.06 20.92 -8.46
CA ASN A 132 7.77 21.49 -9.61
C ASN A 132 9.30 21.32 -9.50
N GLN A 133 9.83 21.17 -8.28
CA GLN A 133 11.26 21.02 -8.02
C GLN A 133 11.70 19.58 -8.32
N ILE A 134 12.72 19.44 -9.17
CA ILE A 134 13.35 18.15 -9.47
C ILE A 134 14.43 17.87 -8.44
N VAL A 135 14.44 16.64 -7.91
CA VAL A 135 15.42 16.18 -6.92
C VAL A 135 16.01 14.83 -7.35
N GLY A 136 17.23 14.56 -6.94
CA GLY A 136 17.92 13.30 -7.25
C GLY A 136 17.07 12.09 -6.86
N GLY A 137 17.02 11.11 -7.77
CA GLY A 137 16.30 9.86 -7.56
C GLY A 137 14.79 9.92 -7.79
N HIS A 138 14.12 11.07 -7.69
CA HIS A 138 12.67 11.16 -7.96
C HIS A 138 12.45 11.33 -9.46
N VAL A 139 12.24 10.21 -10.16
CA VAL A 139 12.10 10.16 -11.63
C VAL A 139 10.65 10.11 -12.10
N THR A 140 9.69 10.04 -11.17
CA THR A 140 8.25 10.11 -11.44
C THR A 140 7.55 11.03 -10.44
N LEU A 141 6.39 11.58 -10.83
CA LEU A 141 5.59 12.52 -10.04
C LEU A 141 4.19 11.94 -9.81
N TRP A 142 3.64 12.14 -8.61
CA TRP A 142 2.45 11.42 -8.19
C TRP A 142 1.33 12.32 -7.66
N ASN A 143 0.10 11.93 -7.98
CA ASN A 143 -1.10 12.24 -7.22
C ASN A 143 -1.85 10.92 -6.95
N ALA A 144 -2.91 10.95 -6.15
CA ALA A 144 -3.66 9.75 -5.78
C ALA A 144 -4.28 9.04 -7.00
N GLY A 145 -4.81 9.81 -7.95
CA GLY A 145 -5.39 9.29 -9.20
C GLY A 145 -4.36 8.54 -10.05
N LEU A 146 -3.14 9.06 -10.19
CA LEU A 146 -2.08 8.42 -10.96
C LEU A 146 -1.52 7.17 -10.25
N LEU A 147 -1.45 7.19 -8.91
CA LEU A 147 -1.08 6.01 -8.13
C LEU A 147 -2.10 4.88 -8.33
N LEU A 148 -3.40 5.17 -8.23
CA LEU A 148 -4.47 4.21 -8.51
C LEU A 148 -4.40 3.70 -9.95
N TYR A 149 -4.23 4.60 -10.92
CA TYR A 149 -4.18 4.22 -12.33
C TYR A 149 -3.02 3.25 -12.61
N GLN A 150 -1.83 3.53 -12.06
CA GLN A 150 -0.67 2.67 -12.21
C GLN A 150 -0.84 1.30 -11.54
N LEU A 151 -1.50 1.23 -10.39
CA LEU A 151 -1.88 -0.02 -9.73
C LEU A 151 -2.84 -0.84 -10.59
N ILE A 152 -3.88 -0.22 -11.13
CA ILE A 152 -4.85 -0.87 -12.04
C ILE A 152 -4.12 -1.42 -13.26
N LEU A 153 -3.27 -0.61 -13.93
CA LEU A 153 -2.47 -1.06 -15.08
C LEU A 153 -1.47 -2.18 -14.74
N ALA A 154 -1.08 -2.31 -13.48
CA ALA A 154 -0.22 -3.38 -13.00
C ALA A 154 -0.99 -4.68 -12.68
N GLY A 155 -2.32 -4.64 -12.70
CA GLY A 155 -3.18 -5.81 -12.48
C GLY A 155 -3.87 -5.86 -11.12
N PHE A 156 -3.79 -4.80 -10.31
CA PHE A 156 -4.54 -4.70 -9.06
C PHE A 156 -6.00 -4.32 -9.29
N ASP A 157 -6.89 -4.82 -8.42
CA ASP A 157 -8.28 -4.38 -8.35
C ASP A 157 -8.41 -3.29 -7.27
N CYS A 158 -8.61 -2.04 -7.70
CA CYS A 158 -8.68 -0.89 -6.80
C CYS A 158 -10.10 -0.46 -6.44
N ARG A 159 -11.15 -1.21 -6.82
CA ARG A 159 -12.57 -0.86 -6.54
C ARG A 159 -12.87 -0.57 -5.09
N HIS A 160 -12.19 -1.28 -4.21
CA HIS A 160 -12.37 -1.17 -2.76
C HIS A 160 -11.10 -0.66 -2.07
N ALA A 161 -10.23 0.02 -2.84
CA ALA A 161 -9.01 0.57 -2.29
C ALA A 161 -9.30 1.63 -1.21
N ARG A 162 -8.37 1.74 -0.28
CA ARG A 162 -8.29 2.86 0.67
C ARG A 162 -7.28 3.85 0.14
N VAL A 163 -7.61 5.13 0.15
CA VAL A 163 -6.79 6.21 -0.40
C VAL A 163 -6.71 7.32 0.65
N GLY A 164 -5.51 7.75 1.00
CA GLY A 164 -5.29 8.81 1.99
C GLY A 164 -4.22 9.78 1.58
N THR A 165 -4.44 11.07 1.87
CA THR A 165 -3.45 12.13 1.68
C THR A 165 -3.19 12.87 2.99
N TYR A 166 -2.00 12.73 3.57
CA TYR A 166 -1.75 13.14 4.95
C TYR A 166 -0.31 13.59 5.24
N ALA A 167 -0.15 14.26 6.39
CA ALA A 167 1.14 14.65 6.97
C ALA A 167 1.66 13.61 7.97
N ASP A 168 2.97 13.59 8.21
CA ASP A 168 3.63 12.67 9.16
C ASP A 168 3.33 12.95 10.64
N GLY A 169 2.59 14.03 10.92
CA GLY A 169 2.18 14.42 12.26
C GLY A 169 1.88 15.92 12.36
N PRO A 170 1.49 16.40 13.55
CA PRO A 170 1.26 17.82 13.80
C PRO A 170 2.51 18.65 13.44
N GLY A 171 2.30 19.74 12.68
CA GLY A 171 3.37 20.65 12.26
C GLY A 171 4.17 20.20 11.03
N TYR A 172 3.94 19.00 10.49
CA TYR A 172 4.52 18.56 9.23
C TYR A 172 3.62 18.93 8.05
N PRO A 173 4.19 19.26 6.88
CA PRO A 173 3.39 19.43 5.67
C PRO A 173 2.78 18.09 5.23
N VAL A 174 1.68 18.16 4.49
CA VAL A 174 1.13 16.99 3.79
C VAL A 174 2.16 16.51 2.77
N TYR A 175 2.61 15.26 2.94
CA TYR A 175 3.70 14.71 2.14
C TYR A 175 3.56 13.22 1.82
N ASN A 176 2.44 12.60 2.20
CA ASN A 176 2.16 11.21 1.88
C ASN A 176 0.85 11.11 1.13
N ILE A 177 0.89 10.38 0.02
CA ILE A 177 -0.27 9.84 -0.67
C ILE A 177 -0.15 8.33 -0.57
N SER A 178 -1.14 7.67 0.02
CA SER A 178 -1.09 6.22 0.23
C SER A 178 -2.31 5.54 -0.38
N VAL A 179 -2.08 4.37 -0.95
CA VAL A 179 -3.13 3.45 -1.41
C VAL A 179 -2.93 2.08 -0.77
N VAL A 180 -4.01 1.54 -0.20
CA VAL A 180 -4.13 0.12 0.17
C VAL A 180 -5.05 -0.54 -0.83
N ALA A 181 -4.54 -1.51 -1.60
CA ALA A 181 -5.31 -2.24 -2.60
C ALA A 181 -5.10 -3.75 -2.47
N THR A 182 -6.08 -4.54 -2.90
CA THR A 182 -6.03 -6.00 -2.82
C THR A 182 -5.44 -6.57 -4.11
N ALA A 183 -4.51 -7.51 -3.97
CA ALA A 183 -4.06 -8.37 -5.06
C ALA A 183 -5.17 -9.38 -5.38
N PRO A 184 -5.72 -9.38 -6.61
CA PRO A 184 -6.65 -10.42 -7.01
C PRO A 184 -5.94 -11.78 -7.06
N GLY A 185 -6.69 -12.88 -7.05
CA GLY A 185 -6.10 -14.22 -7.21
C GLY A 185 -5.38 -14.44 -8.54
N LEU A 186 -5.77 -13.67 -9.56
CA LEU A 186 -5.07 -13.50 -10.84
C LEU A 186 -5.12 -12.02 -11.21
N PRO A 187 -4.08 -11.44 -11.82
CA PRO A 187 -4.09 -10.04 -12.26
C PRO A 187 -5.37 -9.70 -13.03
N ILE A 188 -5.96 -8.53 -12.77
CA ILE A 188 -7.19 -8.14 -13.46
C ILE A 188 -6.98 -8.18 -14.98
N ARG A 189 -7.98 -8.70 -15.70
CA ARG A 189 -7.96 -8.67 -17.15
C ARG A 189 -8.29 -7.26 -17.61
N LEU A 190 -7.26 -6.53 -18.03
CA LEU A 190 -7.45 -5.21 -18.63
C LEU A 190 -8.24 -5.34 -19.95
N PRO A 191 -9.20 -4.43 -20.21
CA PRO A 191 -9.77 -4.30 -21.55
C PRO A 191 -8.67 -3.87 -22.54
N PRO A 192 -8.91 -3.95 -23.86
CA PRO A 192 -7.98 -3.39 -24.85
C PRO A 192 -7.79 -1.88 -24.60
N LEU A 193 -6.57 -1.50 -24.22
CA LEU A 193 -6.18 -0.11 -23.97
C LEU A 193 -5.39 0.44 -25.15
N ARG A 194 -5.54 1.73 -25.41
CA ARG A 194 -4.82 2.44 -26.48
C ARG A 194 -3.62 3.23 -25.95
N MET A 195 -3.51 3.34 -24.62
CA MET A 195 -2.63 4.28 -23.92
C MET A 195 -2.93 5.73 -24.33
N ASP A 196 -4.22 6.04 -24.46
CA ASP A 196 -4.73 7.32 -24.98
C ASP A 196 -6.13 7.64 -24.39
N ALA A 197 -6.71 8.78 -24.78
CA ALA A 197 -8.03 9.21 -24.36
C ALA A 197 -9.10 8.10 -24.50
N GLY A 198 -9.92 7.95 -23.46
CA GLY A 198 -10.96 6.92 -23.36
C GLY A 198 -10.57 5.71 -22.51
N ASP A 199 -9.30 5.54 -22.17
CA ASP A 199 -8.85 4.39 -21.37
C ASP A 199 -9.23 4.50 -19.89
N ILE A 200 -9.30 5.71 -19.34
CA ILE A 200 -9.78 5.93 -17.97
C ILE A 200 -11.23 5.45 -17.84
N GLU A 201 -12.08 5.75 -18.81
CA GLU A 201 -13.48 5.30 -18.83
C GLU A 201 -13.58 3.78 -18.95
N ARG A 202 -12.74 3.14 -19.76
CA ARG A 202 -12.69 1.67 -19.87
C ARG A 202 -12.27 0.99 -18.55
N LEU A 203 -11.52 1.70 -17.73
CA LEU A 203 -11.01 1.22 -16.45
C LEU A 203 -11.82 1.75 -15.26
N ALA A 204 -12.86 2.55 -15.47
CA ALA A 204 -13.58 3.25 -14.40
C ALA A 204 -14.11 2.29 -13.34
N ASP A 205 -14.56 1.11 -13.76
CA ASP A 205 -15.03 0.06 -12.88
C ASP A 205 -13.95 -0.48 -11.94
N PHE A 206 -12.65 -0.21 -12.16
CA PHE A 206 -11.57 -0.62 -11.27
C PHE A 206 -11.14 0.48 -10.28
N PHE A 207 -11.67 1.70 -10.39
CA PHE A 207 -11.37 2.78 -9.45
C PHE A 207 -12.32 2.74 -8.23
N PRO A 208 -11.89 3.26 -7.06
CA PRO A 208 -12.74 3.32 -5.86
C PRO A 208 -13.73 4.50 -5.88
N CYS A 209 -13.77 5.27 -6.96
CA CYS A 209 -14.65 6.41 -7.14
C CYS A 209 -14.98 6.61 -8.63
N PRO A 210 -16.08 7.32 -8.97
CA PRO A 210 -16.36 7.69 -10.35
C PRO A 210 -15.22 8.53 -10.96
N VAL A 211 -14.73 8.12 -12.14
CA VAL A 211 -13.66 8.81 -12.87
C VAL A 211 -14.01 8.94 -14.35
N ARG A 212 -13.38 9.90 -15.02
CA ARG A 212 -13.41 10.12 -16.47
C ARG A 212 -12.14 10.86 -16.89
N GLN A 213 -11.80 10.85 -18.17
CA GLN A 213 -10.65 11.58 -18.70
C GLN A 213 -10.62 13.03 -18.19
N GLY A 214 -9.46 13.45 -17.68
CA GLY A 214 -9.25 14.80 -17.15
C GLY A 214 -9.76 15.03 -15.72
N PHE A 215 -10.13 13.99 -14.97
CA PHE A 215 -10.43 14.12 -13.54
C PHE A 215 -9.22 14.65 -12.74
N ASP A 216 -9.49 15.37 -11.65
CA ASP A 216 -8.45 15.82 -10.73
C ASP A 216 -7.92 14.65 -9.91
N GLY A 217 -6.64 14.30 -10.10
CA GLY A 217 -6.00 13.19 -9.40
C GLY A 217 -5.69 13.48 -7.92
N ARG A 218 -5.93 14.70 -7.42
CA ARG A 218 -5.85 15.05 -5.99
C ARG A 218 -7.13 14.62 -5.28
N LEU A 219 -7.34 13.31 -5.23
CA LEU A 219 -8.54 12.72 -4.66
C LEU A 219 -8.61 13.02 -3.15
N PRO A 220 -9.81 13.22 -2.58
CA PRO A 220 -9.99 13.23 -1.14
C PRO A 220 -9.69 11.84 -0.56
N ASP A 221 -9.71 11.74 0.77
CA ASP A 221 -9.64 10.44 1.43
C ASP A 221 -10.83 9.57 1.01
N ILE A 222 -10.55 8.32 0.62
CA ILE A 222 -11.54 7.32 0.21
C ILE A 222 -11.33 6.09 1.07
N ASN A 223 -12.32 5.71 1.87
CA ASN A 223 -12.23 4.58 2.80
C ASN A 223 -10.99 4.62 3.73
N TRP A 224 -10.45 5.82 4.02
CA TRP A 224 -9.15 5.97 4.67
C TRP A 224 -9.14 5.61 6.14
#